data_AF-A0A0G3H0A0-F1
#
_entry.id   AF-A0A0G3H0A0-F1
#
_cell.length_a   1.000
_cell.length_b   1.000
_cell.length_c   1.000
_cell.angle_alpha   90.00
_cell.angle_beta   90.00
_cell.angle_gamma   90.00
#
_symmetry.space_group_name_H-M   'P 1'
#
loop_
_entity.id
_entity.type
_entity.pdbx_description
1 polymer ?
#
loop_
_entity_poly.entity_id
_entity_poly.type
_entity_poly.pdbx_seq_one_letter_code
_entity_poly.pdbx_strand_id
1 'polypeptide(L)'
;MITDLFNGQPALASIRAFEEARFALSKLDDADKPDKHTTVFVDCRDLVWAWFAESGPGGFVDFADRIVAECGDVEMQRQWNADRAGILARYIEGFDAVDPPQVAVLEVDGGLRH
;
A
#
# COMPACT_ATOMS: atom_id res chain seq x y z
N MET A 1 -6.83 3.54 -16.83
CA MET A 1 -7.84 3.30 -15.78
C MET A 1 -7.28 3.78 -14.44
N ILE A 2 -8.10 4.14 -13.46
CA ILE A 2 -7.64 4.56 -12.10
C ILE A 2 -6.65 3.54 -11.52
N THR A 3 -6.95 2.26 -11.71
CA THR A 3 -6.15 1.13 -11.20
C THR A 3 -4.74 1.06 -11.81
N ASP A 4 -4.50 1.65 -12.98
CA ASP A 4 -3.16 1.69 -13.58
C ASP A 4 -2.23 2.61 -12.79
N LEU A 5 -2.77 3.66 -12.14
CA LEU A 5 -2.00 4.54 -11.25
C LEU A 5 -1.51 3.79 -10.02
N PHE A 6 -2.27 2.77 -9.56
CA PHE A 6 -1.94 2.02 -8.36
C PHE A 6 -0.80 1.02 -8.55
N ASN A 7 -0.52 0.64 -9.80
CA ASN A 7 0.48 -0.37 -10.15
C ASN A 7 1.85 0.20 -10.53
N GLY A 8 1.98 1.53 -10.60
CA GLY A 8 3.20 2.20 -11.08
C GLY A 8 4.33 2.31 -10.04
N GLN A 9 5.46 2.87 -10.47
CA GLN A 9 6.60 3.22 -9.61
C GLN A 9 6.23 4.03 -8.34
N PRO A 10 5.24 4.94 -8.36
CA PRO A 10 4.82 5.63 -7.13
C PRO A 10 4.35 4.69 -6.01
N ALA A 11 3.80 3.52 -6.35
CA ALA A 11 3.38 2.52 -5.36
C ALA A 11 4.59 1.93 -4.64
N LEU A 12 5.68 1.63 -5.37
CA LEU A 12 6.93 1.13 -4.76
C LEU A 12 7.46 2.12 -3.72
N ALA A 13 7.54 3.40 -4.06
CA ALA A 13 8.00 4.43 -3.12
C ALA A 13 7.13 4.49 -1.86
N SER A 14 5.80 4.37 -2.02
CA SER A 14 4.87 4.34 -0.89
C SER A 14 5.05 3.11 -0.02
N ILE A 15 5.22 1.93 -0.62
CA ILE A 15 5.41 0.68 0.12
C ILE A 15 6.75 0.69 0.87
N ARG A 16 7.82 1.26 0.29
CA ARG A 16 9.10 1.41 0.98
C ARG A 16 9.02 2.33 2.20
N ALA A 17 8.31 3.46 2.08
CA ALA A 17 8.06 4.32 3.22
C ALA A 17 7.25 3.60 4.32
N PHE A 18 6.28 2.78 3.93
CA PHE A 18 5.50 1.96 4.85
C PHE A 18 6.36 0.89 5.55
N GLU A 19 7.20 0.16 4.79
CA GLU A 19 8.14 -0.83 5.33
C GLU A 19 9.08 -0.22 6.37
N GLU A 20 9.68 0.94 6.06
CA GLU A 20 10.58 1.66 6.97
C GLU A 20 9.86 2.09 8.26
N ALA A 21 8.64 2.62 8.14
CA ALA A 21 7.83 3.00 9.29
C ALA A 21 7.49 1.79 10.18
N ARG A 22 7.08 0.66 9.57
CA ARG A 22 6.77 -0.58 10.30
C ARG A 22 8.01 -1.17 10.97
N PHE A 23 9.16 -1.12 10.32
CA PHE A 23 10.42 -1.55 10.92
C PHE A 23 10.88 -0.66 12.08
N ALA A 24 10.68 0.65 11.98
CA ALA A 24 10.95 1.56 13.09
C ALA A 24 10.09 1.21 14.31
N LEU A 25 8.81 0.89 14.10
CA LEU A 25 7.91 0.44 15.17
C LEU A 25 8.31 -0.92 15.74
N SER A 26 8.80 -1.85 14.92
CA SER A 26 9.20 -3.19 15.41
C SER A 26 10.42 -3.15 16.34
N LYS A 27 11.22 -2.08 16.29
CA LYS A 27 12.37 -1.84 17.17
C LYS A 27 12.02 -1.22 18.52
N LEU A 28 10.80 -0.72 18.69
CA LEU A 28 10.36 -0.19 19.97
C LEU A 28 10.29 -1.31 21.01
N ASP A 29 10.44 -0.95 22.28
CA ASP A 29 10.13 -1.87 23.36
C ASP A 29 8.64 -2.22 23.33
N ASP A 30 8.27 -3.43 23.77
CA ASP A 30 6.88 -3.91 23.69
C ASP A 30 5.87 -3.03 24.45
N ALA A 31 6.34 -2.25 25.43
CA ALA A 31 5.53 -1.28 26.16
C ALA A 31 5.18 -0.03 25.33
N ASP A 32 6.02 0.32 24.36
CA ASP A 32 5.91 1.54 23.55
C ASP A 32 5.34 1.26 22.15
N LYS A 33 5.15 -0.02 21.78
CA LYS A 33 4.53 -0.40 20.52
C LYS A 33 3.04 -0.02 20.50
N PRO A 34 2.55 0.66 19.45
CA PRO A 34 1.11 0.91 19.29
C PRO A 34 0.32 -0.39 19.11
N ASP A 35 0.96 -1.42 18.56
CA ASP A 35 0.44 -2.78 18.46
C ASP A 35 1.57 -3.78 18.79
N LYS A 36 1.33 -4.63 19.79
CA LYS A 36 2.26 -5.67 20.26
C LYS A 36 2.59 -6.71 19.20
N HIS A 37 1.76 -6.83 18.17
CA HIS A 37 1.99 -7.71 17.03
C HIS A 37 2.87 -7.07 15.94
N THR A 38 3.34 -5.84 16.14
CA THR A 38 4.27 -5.19 15.22
C THR A 38 5.61 -5.91 15.22
N THR A 39 5.83 -6.65 14.15
CA THR A 39 7.02 -7.45 13.87
C THR A 39 7.56 -7.09 12.48
N VAL A 40 8.78 -7.54 12.20
CA VAL A 40 9.40 -7.41 10.89
C VAL A 40 8.70 -8.34 9.91
N PHE A 41 8.51 -7.89 8.67
CA PHE A 41 7.95 -8.73 7.62
C PHE A 41 8.95 -9.80 7.19
N VAL A 42 8.47 -10.98 6.80
CA VAL A 42 9.31 -12.08 6.29
C VAL A 42 8.99 -12.42 4.84
N ASP A 43 7.90 -11.86 4.30
CA ASP A 43 7.43 -12.07 2.94
C ASP A 43 6.95 -10.74 2.31
N CYS A 44 7.23 -10.53 1.01
CA CYS A 44 6.83 -9.32 0.28
C CYS A 44 5.31 -9.22 0.11
N ARG A 45 4.62 -10.35 -0.04
CA ARG A 45 3.15 -10.44 -0.07
C ARG A 45 2.57 -9.92 1.23
N ASP A 46 3.10 -10.35 2.37
CA ASP A 46 2.61 -9.91 3.68
C ASP A 46 2.78 -8.40 3.87
N LEU A 47 3.91 -7.84 3.41
CA LEU A 47 4.13 -6.39 3.41
C LEU A 47 3.07 -5.65 2.56
N VAL A 48 2.79 -6.14 1.35
CA VAL A 48 1.81 -5.52 0.46
C VAL A 48 0.39 -5.62 1.02
N TRP A 49 0.00 -6.77 1.58
CA TRP A 49 -1.31 -6.92 2.22
C TRP A 49 -1.45 -6.07 3.48
N ALA A 50 -0.39 -5.94 4.28
CA ALA A 50 -0.38 -5.04 5.43
C ALA A 50 -0.52 -3.58 4.98
N TRP A 51 0.13 -3.20 3.87
CA TRP A 51 -0.02 -1.87 3.28
C TRP A 51 -1.44 -1.62 2.76
N PHE A 52 -2.09 -2.62 2.16
CA PHE A 52 -3.51 -2.55 1.79
C PHE A 52 -4.44 -2.41 3.00
N ALA A 53 -4.13 -3.08 4.11
CA ALA A 53 -4.92 -3.06 5.33
C ALA A 53 -4.69 -1.82 6.22
N GLU A 54 -3.60 -1.07 6.00
CA GLU A 54 -3.29 0.14 6.76
C GLU A 54 -4.34 1.23 6.48
N SER A 55 -5.07 1.59 7.53
CA SER A 55 -6.17 2.55 7.48
C SER A 55 -5.71 3.99 7.76
N GLY A 56 -4.53 4.15 8.35
CA GLY A 56 -3.90 5.42 8.64
C GLY A 56 -2.99 5.94 7.52
N PRO A 57 -2.25 7.03 7.81
CA PRO A 57 -1.28 7.61 6.89
C PRO A 57 -0.22 6.58 6.46
N GLY A 58 0.22 6.64 5.20
CA GLY A 58 1.22 5.74 4.65
C GLY A 58 0.68 4.39 4.15
N GLY A 59 -0.60 4.08 4.40
CA GLY A 59 -1.29 2.94 3.81
C GLY A 59 -1.67 3.14 2.34
N PHE A 60 -2.22 2.09 1.73
CA PHE A 60 -2.62 2.11 0.32
C PHE A 60 -3.69 3.14 0.02
N VAL A 61 -4.63 3.29 0.95
CA VAL A 61 -5.75 4.20 0.80
C VAL A 61 -5.28 5.66 0.74
N ASP A 62 -4.34 6.03 1.61
CA ASP A 62 -3.67 7.35 1.61
C ASP A 62 -2.87 7.58 0.32
N PHE A 63 -2.12 6.56 -0.13
CA PHE A 63 -1.43 6.60 -1.41
C PHE A 63 -2.40 6.80 -2.59
N ALA A 64 -3.51 6.07 -2.62
CA ALA A 64 -4.48 6.13 -3.71
C ALA A 64 -5.16 7.51 -3.78
N ASP A 65 -5.52 8.09 -2.63
CA ASP A 65 -6.03 9.46 -2.55
C ASP A 65 -5.02 10.46 -3.13
N ARG A 66 -3.75 10.36 -2.72
CA ARG A 66 -2.68 11.25 -3.19
C ARG A 66 -2.45 11.10 -4.70
N ILE A 67 -2.27 9.89 -5.21
CA ILE A 67 -1.90 9.68 -6.61
C ILE A 67 -3.01 10.11 -7.57
N VAL A 68 -4.29 9.92 -7.18
CA VAL A 68 -5.42 10.41 -7.97
C VAL A 68 -5.52 11.94 -7.92
N ALA A 69 -5.26 12.57 -6.77
CA ALA A 69 -5.21 14.03 -6.68
C ALA A 69 -4.09 14.62 -7.55
N GLU A 70 -2.94 13.95 -7.63
CA GLU A 70 -1.75 14.41 -8.36
C GLU A 70 -1.78 14.10 -9.86
N CYS A 71 -2.63 13.18 -10.33
CA CYS A 71 -2.65 12.79 -11.75
C CYS A 71 -3.17 13.87 -12.71
N GLY A 72 -3.85 14.90 -12.18
CA GLY A 72 -4.37 16.04 -12.96
C GLY A 72 -5.56 15.73 -13.89
N ASP A 73 -6.03 14.48 -13.95
CA ASP A 73 -7.20 14.10 -14.73
C ASP A 73 -8.49 14.38 -13.93
N VAL A 74 -9.21 15.42 -14.36
CA VAL A 74 -10.44 15.89 -13.71
C VAL A 74 -11.54 14.84 -13.70
N GLU A 75 -11.67 14.06 -14.78
CA GLU A 75 -12.71 13.03 -14.86
C GLU A 75 -12.36 11.85 -13.96
N MET A 76 -11.07 11.49 -13.91
CA MET A 76 -10.57 10.47 -13.00
C MET A 76 -10.79 10.85 -11.52
N GLN A 77 -10.48 12.09 -11.16
CA GLN A 77 -10.73 12.64 -9.83
C GLN A 77 -12.22 12.65 -9.49
N ARG A 78 -13.09 12.99 -10.47
CA ARG A 78 -14.53 12.95 -10.29
C ARG A 78 -15.03 11.53 -10.03
N GLN A 79 -14.55 10.54 -10.77
CA GLN A 79 -14.90 9.14 -10.57
C GLN A 79 -14.44 8.62 -9.21
N TRP A 80 -13.21 8.96 -8.81
CA TRP A 80 -12.68 8.63 -7.49
C TRP A 80 -13.54 9.22 -6.36
N ASN A 81 -13.85 10.51 -6.44
CA ASN A 81 -14.66 11.18 -5.42
C ASN A 81 -16.11 10.66 -5.37
N ALA A 82 -16.62 10.09 -6.47
CA ALA A 82 -17.96 9.52 -6.53
C ALA A 82 -18.05 8.10 -5.94
N ASP A 83 -17.04 7.25 -6.15
CA ASP A 83 -17.07 5.83 -5.75
C ASP A 83 -15.71 5.28 -5.29
N ARG A 84 -15.00 6.03 -4.44
CA ARG A 84 -13.69 5.61 -3.92
C ARG A 84 -13.72 4.21 -3.31
N ALA A 85 -14.67 3.95 -2.42
CA ALA A 85 -14.77 2.69 -1.70
C ALA A 85 -15.04 1.52 -2.66
N GLY A 86 -15.95 1.68 -3.62
CA GLY A 86 -16.24 0.65 -4.61
C GLY A 86 -15.07 0.41 -5.56
N ILE A 87 -14.32 1.44 -5.95
CA ILE A 87 -13.11 1.28 -6.78
C ILE A 87 -12.04 0.48 -6.02
N LEU A 88 -11.78 0.82 -4.77
CA LEU A 88 -10.79 0.14 -3.93
C LEU A 88 -11.20 -1.32 -3.66
N ALA A 89 -12.45 -1.58 -3.33
CA ALA A 89 -12.96 -2.93 -3.10
C ALA A 89 -12.77 -3.81 -4.35
N ARG A 90 -13.23 -3.34 -5.52
CA ARG A 90 -13.08 -4.07 -6.80
C ARG A 90 -11.62 -4.31 -7.18
N TYR A 91 -10.74 -3.36 -6.86
CA TYR A 91 -9.31 -3.49 -7.12
C TYR A 91 -8.69 -4.60 -6.24
N ILE A 92 -9.02 -4.62 -4.94
CA ILE A 92 -8.50 -5.61 -3.99
C ILE A 92 -9.09 -7.00 -4.24
N GLU A 93 -10.39 -7.09 -4.53
CA GLU A 93 -11.09 -8.35 -4.89
C GLU A 93 -10.44 -9.05 -6.11
N GLY A 94 -9.77 -8.28 -6.98
CA GLY A 94 -9.01 -8.81 -8.10
C GLY A 94 -7.82 -9.71 -7.70
N PHE A 95 -7.43 -9.70 -6.43
CA PHE A 95 -6.23 -10.39 -5.91
C PHE A 95 -6.56 -11.57 -4.98
N ASP A 96 -7.81 -12.02 -4.92
CA ASP A 96 -8.20 -13.17 -4.08
C ASP A 96 -7.43 -14.46 -4.43
N ALA A 97 -7.09 -14.64 -5.71
CA ALA A 97 -6.42 -15.84 -6.23
C ALA A 97 -5.01 -15.59 -6.78
N VAL A 98 -4.55 -14.34 -6.82
CA VAL A 98 -3.27 -13.94 -7.40
C VAL A 98 -2.60 -12.87 -6.56
N ASP A 99 -1.27 -12.85 -6.54
CA ASP A 99 -0.57 -11.79 -5.81
C ASP A 99 -0.77 -10.42 -6.46
N PRO A 100 -0.91 -9.35 -5.66
CA PRO A 100 -0.97 -8.00 -6.19
C PRO A 100 0.29 -7.68 -7.02
N PRO A 101 0.20 -6.93 -8.13
CA PRO A 101 1.35 -6.60 -8.98
C PRO A 101 2.53 -5.96 -8.23
N GLN A 102 2.24 -5.26 -7.13
CA GLN A 102 3.22 -4.63 -6.25
C GLN A 102 4.21 -5.63 -5.65
N VAL A 103 3.82 -6.89 -5.45
CA VAL A 103 4.71 -7.95 -4.95
C VAL A 103 5.86 -8.18 -5.93
N ALA A 104 5.56 -8.37 -7.22
CA ALA A 104 6.59 -8.55 -8.24
C ALA A 104 7.49 -7.30 -8.39
N VAL A 105 6.92 -6.10 -8.24
CA VAL A 105 7.69 -4.85 -8.26
C VAL A 105 8.69 -4.79 -7.09
N LEU A 106 8.28 -5.20 -5.89
CA LEU A 106 9.17 -5.28 -4.73
C LEU A 106 10.29 -6.30 -4.93
N GLU A 107 9.97 -7.49 -5.44
CA GLU A 107 10.95 -8.55 -5.70
C GLU A 107 12.03 -8.09 -6.70
N VAL A 108 11.62 -7.41 -7.78
CA VAL A 108 12.55 -6.80 -8.75
C VAL A 108 13.40 -5.68 -8.12
N ASP A 109 12.85 -4.95 -7.15
CA ASP A 109 13.56 -3.93 -6.35
C ASP A 109 14.39 -4.53 -5.18
N GLY A 110 14.62 -5.86 -5.19
CA GLY A 110 15.48 -6.54 -4.23
C GLY A 110 14.76 -7.13 -3.01
N GLY A 111 13.43 -7.19 -3.01
CA GLY A 111 12.62 -7.79 -1.96
C GLY A 111 12.58 -6.98 -0.67
N LEU A 112 12.39 -7.64 0.46
CA LEU A 112 12.39 -7.00 1.79
C LEU A 112 13.77 -6.48 2.16
N ARG A 113 13.82 -5.31 2.81
CA ARG A 113 15.05 -4.64 3.25
C ARG A 113 15.30 -4.74 4.75
N HIS A 114 14.29 -5.14 5.50
CA HIS A 114 14.29 -5.15 6.96
C HIS A 114 13.82 -6.47 7.51
#